data_AF-V7FDC8-F1
#
_entry.id   AF-V7FDC8-F1
#
_cell.length_a   1.000
_cell.length_b   1.000
_cell.length_c   1.000
_cell.angle_alpha   90.00
_cell.angle_beta   90.00
_cell.angle_gamma   90.00
#
_symmetry.space_group_name_H-M   'P 1'
#
loop_
_entity.id
_entity.type
_entity.pdbx_description
1 polymer ?
#
loop_
_entity_poly.entity_id
_entity_poly.type
_entity_poly.pdbx_seq_one_letter_code
_entity_poly.pdbx_strand_id
1 'polypeptide(L)' 'MPSTSIRKTEYDPERKVLSVWFVASGKRYEFEGVPPETFAAFKAAFAKGRER' A
#
# COMPACT_ATOMS: atom_id res chain seq x y z
N MET A 1 -13.36 11.36 4.15
CA MET A 1 -12.08 11.78 4.77
C MET A 1 -10.95 11.23 3.92
N PRO A 2 -10.24 12.05 3.12
CA PRO A 2 -9.13 11.58 2.31
C PRO A 2 -7.88 11.51 3.20
N SER A 3 -7.90 10.67 4.23
CA SER A 3 -6.76 10.49 5.13
C SER A 3 -5.80 9.47 4.53
N THR A 4 -5.30 9.74 3.32
CA THR A 4 -4.31 8.87 2.70
C THR A 4 -2.94 9.21 3.27
N SER A 5 -2.78 8.92 4.56
CA SER A 5 -1.54 9.10 5.32
C SER A 5 -0.47 8.07 4.92
N ILE A 6 -0.48 7.55 3.69
CA ILE A 6 0.46 6.56 3.20
C ILE A 6 1.54 7.29 2.40
N ARG A 7 2.77 7.26 2.92
CA ARG A 7 3.97 7.88 2.33
C ARG A 7 4.45 7.09 1.11
N LYS A 8 4.53 5.78 1.29
CA LYS A 8 5.13 4.84 0.35
C LYS A 8 4.47 3.47 0.56
N THR A 9 4.41 2.69 -0.50
CA THR A 9 4.12 1.26 -0.46
C THR A 9 5.13 0.53 -1.35
N GLU A 10 5.65 -0.59 -0.87
CA GLU A 10 6.62 -1.43 -1.58
C GLU A 10 6.13 -2.86 -1.50
N TYR A 11 6.18 -3.56 -2.62
CA TYR A 11 5.68 -4.92 -2.71
C TYR A 11 6.78 -5.82 -3.24
N ASP A 12 7.06 -6.87 -2.48
CA ASP A 12 8.00 -7.92 -2.84
C ASP A 12 7.20 -9.10 -3.40
N PRO A 13 7.22 -9.36 -4.72
CA PRO A 13 6.44 -10.43 -5.33
C PRO A 13 7.00 -11.82 -5.02
N GLU A 14 8.29 -11.94 -4.71
CA GLU A 14 8.95 -13.21 -4.38
C GLU A 14 8.50 -13.69 -3.00
N ARG A 15 8.45 -12.78 -2.03
CA ARG A 15 8.02 -13.05 -0.65
C ARG A 15 6.53 -12.82 -0.43
N LYS A 16 5.84 -12.21 -1.40
CA LYS A 16 4.43 -11.77 -1.28
C LYS A 16 4.23 -10.84 -0.08
N VAL A 17 5.17 -9.93 0.13
CA VAL A 17 5.15 -8.99 1.28
C VAL A 17 4.88 -7.58 0.80
N LEU A 18 3.86 -6.95 1.38
CA LEU A 18 3.53 -5.55 1.17
C LEU A 18 3.98 -4.72 2.37
N SER A 19 4.97 -3.85 2.15
CA SER A 19 5.41 -2.84 3.13
C SER A 19 4.70 -1.51 2.88
N VAL A 20 4.06 -0.96 3.90
CA VAL A 20 3.33 0.31 3.86
C VAL A 20 3.91 1.25 4.91
N TRP A 21 4.33 2.44 4.50
CA TRP A 21 4.83 3.48 5.40
C TRP A 21 3.78 4.55 5.56
N PHE A 22 3.38 4.85 6.79
CA PHE A 22 2.41 5.92 7.06
C PHE A 22 3.11 7.24 7.42
N VAL A 23 2.80 8.34 6.74
CA VAL A 23 3.28 9.69 7.10
C VAL A 23 2.73 10.15 8.45
N ALA A 24 1.48 9.82 8.78
CA ALA A 24 0.83 10.37 9.98
C ALA A 24 1.37 9.79 11.28
N SER A 25 1.86 8.54 11.26
CA SER A 25 2.41 7.89 12.46
C SER A 25 3.89 7.54 12.33
N GLY A 26 4.50 7.71 11.16
CA GLY A 26 5.87 7.26 10.88
C GLY A 26 6.06 5.74 10.96
N LYS A 27 4.97 4.98 11.14
CA LYS A 27 5.00 3.52 11.32
C LYS A 27 5.06 2.81 9.97
N ARG A 28 5.87 1.76 9.92
CA ARG A 28 5.91 0.77 8.83
C ARG A 28 5.03 -0.40 9.22
N TYR A 29 4.17 -0.82 8.31
CA TYR A 29 3.38 -2.03 8.42
C TYR A 29 3.78 -2.99 7.32
N GLU A 30 3.95 -4.25 7.65
CA GLU A 30 4.33 -5.30 6.72
C GLU A 30 3.19 -6.32 6.70
N PHE A 31 2.68 -6.59 5.51
CA PHE A 31 1.62 -7.54 5.28
C PHE A 31 2.19 -8.69 4.47
N GLU A 32 2.26 -9.87 5.07
CA GLU A 32 2.79 -11.08 4.45
C GLU A 32 1.67 -11.89 3.79
N GLY A 33 2.01 -12.65 2.75
CA GLY A 33 1.04 -13.49 2.03
C GLY A 33 0.09 -12.72 1.11
N VAL A 34 0.44 -11.50 0.71
CA VAL A 34 -0.36 -10.69 -0.22
C VAL A 34 -0.12 -11.16 -1.65
N PRO A 35 -1.11 -11.76 -2.32
CA PRO A 35 -0.93 -12.20 -3.69
C PRO A 35 -0.82 -10.99 -4.64
N PRO A 36 -0.07 -11.13 -5.75
CA PRO A 36 0.23 -10.01 -6.64
C PRO A 36 -1.02 -9.43 -7.31
N GLU A 37 -2.06 -10.25 -7.51
CA GLU A 37 -3.37 -9.81 -8.00
C GLU A 37 -4.05 -8.81 -7.04
N THR A 38 -3.98 -9.08 -5.73
CA THR A 38 -4.55 -8.21 -4.70
C THR A 38 -3.75 -6.93 -4.59
N PHE A 39 -2.41 -7.00 -4.67
CA PHE A 39 -1.58 -5.80 -4.69
C PHE A 39 -1.84 -4.94 -5.94
N ALA A 40 -2.03 -5.55 -7.11
CA ALA A 40 -2.35 -4.84 -8.35
C ALA A 40 -3.70 -4.12 -8.26
N ALA A 41 -4.73 -4.80 -7.75
CA ALA A 41 -6.05 -4.20 -7.51
C ALA A 41 -5.98 -3.08 -6.46
N PHE A 42 -5.23 -3.29 -5.37
CA PHE A 42 -5.00 -2.29 -4.32
C PHE A 42 -4.32 -1.05 -4.88
N LYS A 43 -3.25 -1.21 -5.67
CA LYS A 43 -2.54 -0.11 -6.33
C LYS A 43 -3.44 0.65 -7.31
N ALA A 44 -4.24 -0.07 -8.10
CA ALA A 44 -5.18 0.53 -9.06
C ALA A 44 -6.26 1.37 -8.35
N ALA A 45 -6.80 0.85 -7.23
CA ALA A 45 -7.75 1.59 -6.40
C ALA A 45 -7.09 2.83 -5.73
N PHE A 46 -5.83 2.69 -5.28
CA PHE A 46 -5.07 3.77 -4.66
C PHE A 46 -4.75 4.92 -5.62
N ALA A 47 -4.41 4.60 -6.88
CA ALA A 47 -4.15 5.60 -7.92
C ALA A 47 -5.40 6.44 -8.24
N LYS A 48 -6.60 5.85 -8.12
CA LYS A 48 -7.88 6.54 -8.37
C LYS A 48 -8.29 7.51 -7.25
N GLY A 49 -7.71 7.39 -6.05
CA GLY A 49 -8.02 8.25 -4.89
C GLY A 49 -7.30 9.61 -4.87
N ARG A 50 -6.49 9.94 -5.89
CA ARG A 50 -5.76 11.23 -5.98
C ARG A 50 -6.45 12.30 -6.83
N GLU A 51 -7.58 11.98 -7.45
CA GLU A 51 -8.40 12.96 -8.15
C GLU A 51 -9.51 13.41 -7.21
N ARG A 52 -9.36 14.62 -6.64
CA ARG A 52 -10.39 15.64 -6.36
C ARG A 52 -9.74 16.81 -5.62
#